data_AF-A0A553G0I6-F1
#
_entry.id   AF-A0A553G0I6-F1
#
_cell.length_a   1.000
_cell.length_b   1.000
_cell.length_c   1.000
_cell.angle_alpha   90.00
_cell.angle_beta   90.00
_cell.angle_gamma   90.00
#
_symmetry.space_group_name_H-M   'P 1'
#
loop_
_entity.id
_entity.type
_entity.pdbx_description
1 polymer ?
#
loop_
_entity_poly.entity_id
_entity_poly.type
_entity_poly.pdbx_seq_one_letter_code
_entity_poly.pdbx_strand_id
1 'polypeptide(L)'
;MSKEAIGLGVLYKNLIGRLKELIISPQSEWKIVMEERKTTNDVLSSFSLPLIGFYTAAVFVGYLLSHQELDFQAALKSAAFTFSGFFFGLYLSYYSLFKAFNAFNLSIDKEQVFQLVAFSSCVMYLTGSVIALIPEAIIIGSILNLYVAYLVWLALGHVNNVTKENRVWLTALSSIVILLIPVLIDRLFIFISNLTV
;
A
#
# COMPACT_ATOMS: atom_id res chain seq x y z
N MET A 1 -24.83 -11.47 7.74
CA MET A 1 -23.98 -12.61 7.33
C MET A 1 -22.64 -12.48 8.01
N SER A 2 -22.31 -13.36 8.97
CA SER A 2 -20.94 -13.45 9.47
C SER A 2 -20.07 -13.96 8.31
N LYS A 3 -19.04 -13.21 7.93
CA LYS A 3 -18.01 -13.74 7.04
C LYS A 3 -17.39 -14.95 7.72
N GLU A 4 -17.46 -16.12 7.09
CA GLU A 4 -16.67 -17.26 7.56
C GLU A 4 -15.20 -16.86 7.60
N ALA A 5 -14.52 -17.24 8.69
CA ALA A 5 -13.10 -16.98 8.83
C ALA A 5 -12.36 -17.77 7.74
N ILE A 6 -11.83 -17.06 6.74
CA ILE A 6 -10.99 -17.67 5.71
C ILE A 6 -9.71 -18.16 6.38
N GLY A 7 -9.37 -19.43 6.18
CA GLY A 7 -8.12 -19.98 6.72
C GLY A 7 -6.89 -19.23 6.20
N LEU A 8 -5.88 -19.04 7.06
CA LEU A 8 -4.66 -18.28 6.74
C LEU A 8 -3.99 -18.72 5.43
N GLY A 9 -3.91 -20.03 5.17
CA GLY A 9 -3.31 -20.55 3.93
C GLY A 9 -4.06 -20.09 2.67
N VAL A 10 -5.40 -20.05 2.72
CA VAL A 10 -6.23 -19.57 1.61
C VAL A 10 -6.08 -18.07 1.44
N LEU A 11 -6.04 -17.32 2.55
CA LEU A 11 -5.82 -15.87 2.53
C LEU A 11 -4.51 -15.50 1.82
N TYR A 12 -3.39 -16.10 2.23
CA TYR A 12 -2.09 -15.79 1.62
C TYR A 12 -1.97 -16.30 0.19
N LYS A 13 -2.59 -17.44 -0.15
CA LYS A 13 -2.68 -17.90 -1.54
C LYS A 13 -3.39 -16.87 -2.42
N ASN A 14 -4.52 -16.33 -1.96
CA ASN A 14 -5.28 -15.31 -2.68
C ASN A 14 -4.51 -13.99 -2.77
N LEU A 15 -3.84 -13.58 -1.68
CA LEU A 15 -2.98 -12.40 -1.65
C LEU A 15 -1.88 -12.48 -2.71
N ILE A 16 -1.13 -13.59 -2.75
CA ILE A 16 -0.05 -13.81 -3.72
C ILE A 16 -0.60 -13.83 -5.14
N GLY A 17 -1.75 -14.47 -5.37
CA GLY A 17 -2.42 -14.45 -6.66
C GLY A 17 -2.73 -13.02 -7.13
N ARG A 18 -3.36 -12.21 -6.28
CA ARG A 18 -3.66 -10.81 -6.58
C ARG A 18 -2.39 -9.98 -6.82
N LEU A 19 -1.35 -10.15 -6.00
CA LEU A 19 -0.07 -9.47 -6.18
C LEU A 19 0.58 -9.81 -7.53
N LYS A 20 0.57 -11.09 -7.90
CA LYS A 20 1.13 -11.56 -9.17
C LYS A 20 0.41 -10.89 -10.35
N GLU A 21 -0.91 -10.87 -10.36
CA GLU A 21 -1.65 -10.26 -11.46
C GLU A 21 -1.46 -8.74 -11.53
N LEU A 22 -1.42 -8.05 -10.37
CA LEU A 22 -1.11 -6.61 -10.32
C LEU A 22 0.31 -6.31 -10.84
N ILE A 23 1.28 -7.19 -10.63
CA ILE A 23 2.66 -6.95 -11.06
C ILE A 23 2.86 -7.34 -12.52
N ILE A 24 2.37 -8.52 -12.92
CA ILE A 24 2.65 -9.11 -14.23
C ILE A 24 1.65 -8.64 -15.29
N SER A 25 0.36 -8.57 -14.94
CA SER A 25 -0.75 -8.34 -15.87
C SER A 25 -1.69 -7.23 -15.38
N PRO A 26 -1.19 -6.04 -14.98
CA PRO A 26 -2.02 -5.03 -14.32
C PRO A 26 -3.16 -4.52 -15.20
N GLN A 27 -2.98 -4.46 -16.51
CA GLN A 27 -4.00 -3.94 -17.41
C GLN A 27 -5.27 -4.80 -17.37
N SER A 28 -5.13 -6.14 -17.40
CA SER A 28 -6.27 -7.04 -17.24
C SER A 28 -6.80 -7.04 -15.81
N GLU A 29 -5.91 -6.96 -14.83
CA GLU A 29 -6.31 -6.99 -13.42
C GLU A 29 -7.13 -5.74 -13.02
N TRP A 30 -6.76 -4.55 -13.51
CA TRP A 30 -7.54 -3.33 -13.24
C TRP A 30 -8.95 -3.39 -13.79
N LYS A 31 -9.16 -4.04 -14.94
CA LYS A 31 -10.51 -4.26 -15.46
C LYS A 31 -11.35 -5.07 -14.48
N ILE A 32 -10.78 -6.15 -13.95
CA ILE A 32 -11.46 -7.00 -12.95
C ILE A 32 -11.72 -6.20 -11.68
N VAL A 33 -10.69 -5.55 -11.13
CA VAL A 33 -10.76 -4.77 -9.88
C VAL A 33 -11.83 -3.68 -9.92
N MET A 34 -11.93 -2.94 -11.02
CA MET A 34 -12.88 -1.82 -11.14
C MET A 34 -14.33 -2.28 -11.30
N GLU A 35 -14.54 -3.53 -11.73
CA GLU A 35 -15.86 -4.18 -11.81
C GLU A 35 -16.22 -4.93 -10.51
N GLU A 36 -15.25 -5.22 -9.64
CA GLU A 36 -15.46 -5.90 -8.35
C GLU A 36 -16.26 -5.02 -7.38
N ARG A 37 -17.39 -5.55 -6.89
CA ARG A 37 -18.15 -4.94 -5.79
C ARG A 37 -17.57 -5.36 -4.44
N LYS A 38 -16.36 -4.86 -4.12
CA LYS A 38 -15.72 -5.07 -2.82
C LYS A 38 -15.83 -3.82 -1.97
N THR A 39 -16.23 -3.98 -0.71
CA THR A 39 -16.19 -2.89 0.26
C THR A 39 -14.75 -2.57 0.66
N THR A 40 -14.51 -1.37 1.19
CA THR A 40 -13.23 -1.00 1.82
C THR A 40 -12.76 -2.06 2.82
N ASN A 41 -13.66 -2.62 3.63
CA ASN A 41 -13.30 -3.64 4.61
C ASN A 41 -12.91 -4.98 3.97
N ASP A 42 -13.51 -5.35 2.83
CA ASP A 42 -13.11 -6.54 2.08
C ASP A 42 -11.67 -6.41 1.59
N VAL A 43 -11.33 -5.29 0.95
CA VAL A 43 -9.98 -5.03 0.42
C VAL A 43 -8.98 -4.89 1.55
N LEU A 44 -9.33 -4.17 2.62
CA LEU A 44 -8.47 -3.99 3.78
C LEU A 44 -8.09 -5.33 4.42
N SER A 45 -9.09 -6.16 4.74
CA SER A 45 -8.86 -7.43 5.46
C SER A 45 -8.24 -8.53 4.59
N SER A 46 -8.59 -8.59 3.29
CA SER A 46 -8.11 -9.65 2.39
C SER A 46 -6.81 -9.31 1.66
N PHE A 47 -6.44 -8.03 1.58
CA PHE A 47 -5.27 -7.58 0.82
C PHE A 47 -4.34 -6.69 1.64
N SER A 48 -4.79 -5.51 2.06
CA SER A 48 -3.89 -4.51 2.64
C SER A 48 -3.30 -4.92 3.99
N LEU A 49 -4.11 -5.40 4.93
CA LEU A 49 -3.64 -5.78 6.28
C LEU A 49 -2.65 -6.95 6.25
N PRO A 50 -2.92 -8.07 5.54
CA PRO A 50 -1.95 -9.14 5.40
C PRO A 50 -0.62 -8.68 4.80
N LEU A 51 -0.68 -7.77 3.82
CA LEU A 51 0.52 -7.28 3.12
C LEU A 51 1.33 -6.29 3.96
N ILE A 52 0.66 -5.36 4.68
CA ILE A 52 1.31 -4.51 5.68
C ILE A 52 1.91 -5.38 6.78
N GLY A 53 1.19 -6.42 7.23
CA GLY A 53 1.69 -7.40 8.19
C GLY A 53 2.99 -8.06 7.70
N PHE A 54 3.02 -8.56 6.46
CA PHE A 54 4.22 -9.12 5.85
C PHE A 54 5.38 -8.12 5.80
N TYR A 55 5.12 -6.88 5.40
CA TYR A 55 6.13 -5.82 5.39
C TYR A 55 6.68 -5.52 6.78
N THR A 56 5.81 -5.39 7.78
CA THR A 56 6.23 -5.09 9.16
C THR A 56 6.97 -6.25 9.82
N ALA A 57 6.66 -7.50 9.42
CA ALA A 57 7.44 -8.67 9.81
C ALA A 57 8.86 -8.63 9.19
N ALA A 58 8.99 -8.16 7.95
CA ALA A 58 10.30 -7.94 7.34
C ALA A 58 11.08 -6.83 8.06
N VAL A 59 10.43 -5.74 8.50
CA VAL A 59 11.05 -4.69 9.34
C VAL A 59 11.52 -5.26 10.67
N PHE A 60 10.70 -6.07 11.32
CA PHE A 60 11.09 -6.74 12.57
C PHE A 60 12.33 -7.60 12.40
N VAL A 61 12.35 -8.49 11.40
CA VAL A 61 13.49 -9.38 11.11
C VAL A 61 14.72 -8.57 10.70
N GLY A 62 14.56 -7.58 9.83
CA GLY A 62 15.63 -6.70 9.39
C GLY A 62 16.30 -5.95 10.54
N TYR A 63 15.49 -5.48 11.51
CA TYR A 63 16.01 -4.84 12.72
C TYR A 63 16.90 -5.81 13.52
N LEU A 64 16.43 -7.03 13.78
CA LEU A 64 17.19 -8.04 14.53
C LEU A 64 18.50 -8.44 13.83
N LEU A 65 18.52 -8.49 12.50
CA LEU A 65 19.72 -8.83 11.73
C LEU A 65 20.76 -7.70 11.72
N SER A 66 20.32 -6.45 11.92
CA SER A 66 21.17 -5.26 11.78
C SER A 66 21.87 -4.85 13.09
N HIS A 67 21.45 -5.37 14.24
CA HIS A 67 21.98 -4.99 15.55
C HIS A 67 22.82 -6.13 16.15
N GLN A 68 23.95 -5.79 16.77
CA GLN A 68 24.86 -6.78 17.37
C GLN A 68 24.24 -7.47 18.60
N GLU A 69 23.39 -6.75 19.33
CA GLU A 69 22.59 -7.29 20.42
C GLU A 69 21.15 -7.49 19.92
N LEU A 70 20.58 -8.65 20.22
CA LEU A 70 19.20 -8.99 19.87
C LEU A 70 18.23 -8.21 20.77
N ASP A 71 18.05 -6.92 20.49
CA ASP A 71 17.04 -6.09 21.14
C ASP A 71 15.66 -6.35 20.54
N PHE A 72 15.05 -7.42 21.05
CA PHE A 72 13.69 -7.83 20.67
C PHE A 72 12.65 -6.76 20.97
N GLN A 73 12.82 -6.01 22.07
CA GLN A 73 11.87 -4.97 22.46
C GLN A 73 11.89 -3.81 21.47
N ALA A 74 13.08 -3.35 21.06
CA ALA A 74 13.21 -2.31 20.05
C ALA A 74 12.75 -2.77 18.67
N ALA A 75 13.06 -4.01 18.27
CA ALA A 75 12.58 -4.59 17.01
C ALA A 75 11.04 -4.62 16.96
N LEU A 76 10.40 -5.10 18.04
CA LEU A 76 8.95 -5.19 18.14
C LEU A 76 8.32 -3.79 18.16
N LYS A 77 8.91 -2.85 18.88
CA LYS A 77 8.50 -1.44 18.91
C LYS A 77 8.53 -0.84 17.50
N SER A 78 9.65 -1.01 16.78
CA SER A 78 9.80 -0.53 15.40
C SER A 78 8.73 -1.12 14.49
N ALA A 79 8.51 -2.44 14.53
CA ALA A 79 7.50 -3.10 13.72
C ALA A 79 6.08 -2.61 14.01
N ALA A 80 5.74 -2.39 15.29
CA ALA A 80 4.42 -1.88 15.69
C ALA A 80 4.16 -0.45 15.23
N PHE A 81 5.17 0.43 15.34
CA PHE A 81 5.05 1.80 14.82
C PHE A 81 4.96 1.82 13.29
N THR A 82 5.72 0.98 12.59
CA THR A 82 5.62 0.88 11.14
C THR A 82 4.28 0.31 10.68
N PHE A 83 3.75 -0.70 11.37
CA PHE A 83 2.41 -1.20 11.08
C PHE A 83 1.37 -0.10 11.19
N SER A 84 1.42 0.65 12.30
CA SER A 84 0.51 1.77 12.54
C SER A 84 0.69 2.86 11.48
N GLY A 85 1.93 3.22 11.15
CA GLY A 85 2.26 4.27 10.19
C GLY A 85 1.69 3.99 8.81
N PHE A 86 1.89 2.78 8.29
CA PHE A 86 1.36 2.38 6.99
C PHE A 86 -0.15 2.10 7.01
N PHE A 87 -0.70 1.64 8.12
CA PHE A 87 -2.16 1.50 8.28
C PHE A 87 -2.87 2.86 8.21
N PHE A 88 -2.46 3.83 9.04
CA PHE A 88 -3.05 5.17 9.02
C PHE A 88 -2.69 5.93 7.75
N GLY A 89 -1.47 5.74 7.24
CA GLY A 89 -1.01 6.29 5.97
C GLY A 89 -1.84 5.85 4.77
N LEU A 90 -2.24 4.58 4.71
CA LEU A 90 -3.15 4.04 3.69
C LEU A 90 -4.49 4.79 3.71
N TYR A 91 -5.10 4.91 4.88
CA TYR A 91 -6.38 5.61 5.04
C TYR A 91 -6.27 7.09 4.70
N LEU A 92 -5.21 7.76 5.15
CA LEU A 92 -5.00 9.17 4.86
C LEU A 92 -4.76 9.40 3.36
N SER A 93 -4.04 8.51 2.69
CA SER A 93 -3.88 8.51 1.23
C SER A 93 -5.22 8.36 0.51
N TYR A 94 -6.03 7.38 0.94
CA TYR A 94 -7.38 7.16 0.43
C TYR A 94 -8.27 8.41 0.60
N TYR A 95 -8.35 8.98 1.80
CA TYR A 95 -9.19 10.15 2.05
C TYR A 95 -8.74 11.38 1.26
N SER A 96 -7.42 11.61 1.17
CA SER A 96 -6.85 12.68 0.35
C SER A 96 -7.23 12.55 -1.12
N LEU A 97 -7.12 11.35 -1.68
CA LEU A 97 -7.46 11.11 -3.09
C LEU A 97 -8.96 11.11 -3.34
N PHE A 98 -9.76 10.61 -2.41
CA PHE A 98 -11.22 10.69 -2.54
C PHE A 98 -11.67 12.15 -2.58
N LYS A 99 -11.12 13.00 -1.71
CA LYS A 99 -11.40 14.44 -1.72
C LYS A 99 -10.92 15.10 -3.01
N ALA A 100 -9.71 14.75 -3.49
CA ALA A 100 -9.17 15.27 -4.74
C ALA A 100 -10.06 14.88 -5.94
N PHE A 101 -10.36 13.60 -6.12
CA PHE A 101 -11.17 13.10 -7.24
C PHE A 101 -12.58 13.70 -7.27
N ASN A 102 -13.20 13.90 -6.11
CA ASN A 102 -14.48 14.61 -6.02
C ASN A 102 -14.35 16.07 -6.48
N ALA A 103 -13.25 16.77 -6.16
CA ALA A 103 -13.02 18.13 -6.64
C ALA A 103 -12.85 18.20 -8.18
N PHE A 104 -12.42 17.11 -8.81
CA PHE A 104 -12.34 16.95 -10.27
C PHE A 104 -13.62 16.37 -10.90
N ASN A 105 -14.70 16.15 -10.12
CA ASN A 105 -15.96 15.55 -10.58
C ASN A 105 -15.79 14.20 -11.29
N LEU A 106 -14.83 13.38 -10.84
CA LEU A 106 -14.61 12.05 -11.40
C LEU A 106 -15.75 11.12 -10.97
N SER A 107 -16.22 10.26 -11.89
CA SER A 107 -17.21 9.23 -11.59
C SER A 107 -16.53 7.99 -11.02
N ILE A 108 -16.00 8.13 -9.81
CA ILE A 108 -15.37 7.05 -9.03
C ILE A 108 -15.97 7.05 -7.62
N ASP A 109 -16.42 5.89 -7.16
CA ASP A 109 -16.94 5.75 -5.80
C ASP A 109 -15.83 5.57 -4.76
N LYS A 110 -16.18 5.67 -3.48
CA LYS A 110 -15.21 5.59 -2.38
C LYS A 110 -14.53 4.21 -2.30
N GLU A 111 -15.25 3.13 -2.61
CA GLU A 111 -14.72 1.77 -2.63
C GLU A 111 -13.65 1.63 -3.72
N GLN A 112 -13.93 2.14 -4.92
CA GLN A 112 -13.00 2.16 -6.05
C GLN A 112 -11.77 3.03 -5.77
N VAL A 113 -11.92 4.19 -5.10
CA VAL A 113 -10.75 4.98 -4.66
C VAL A 113 -9.91 4.18 -3.67
N PHE A 114 -10.54 3.50 -2.70
CA PHE A 114 -9.79 2.68 -1.76
C PHE A 114 -9.07 1.51 -2.44
N GLN A 115 -9.72 0.83 -3.40
CA GLN A 115 -9.09 -0.20 -4.23
C GLN A 115 -7.89 0.36 -5.00
N LEU A 116 -8.04 1.54 -5.62
CA LEU A 116 -6.96 2.22 -6.33
C LEU A 116 -5.74 2.41 -5.44
N VAL A 117 -5.94 2.97 -4.24
CA VAL A 117 -4.86 3.21 -3.27
C VAL A 117 -4.27 1.88 -2.79
N ALA A 118 -5.10 0.98 -2.26
CA ALA A 118 -4.66 -0.28 -1.67
C ALA A 118 -3.85 -1.14 -2.63
N PHE A 119 -4.36 -1.37 -3.84
CA PHE A 119 -3.68 -2.22 -4.83
C PHE A 119 -2.44 -1.55 -5.41
N SER A 120 -2.45 -0.22 -5.61
CA SER A 120 -1.25 0.48 -6.08
C SER A 120 -0.14 0.52 -5.02
N SER A 121 -0.48 0.61 -3.72
CA SER A 121 0.49 0.56 -2.63
C SER A 121 1.25 -0.77 -2.52
N CYS A 122 0.83 -1.83 -3.23
CA CYS A 122 1.46 -3.15 -3.07
C CYS A 122 2.94 -3.17 -3.43
N VAL A 123 3.35 -2.39 -4.43
CA VAL A 123 4.76 -2.25 -4.86
C VAL A 123 5.60 -1.69 -3.72
N MET A 124 5.07 -0.69 -3.02
CA MET A 124 5.74 -0.04 -1.89
C MET A 124 5.93 -0.99 -0.72
N TYR A 125 4.93 -1.83 -0.42
CA TYR A 125 5.07 -2.83 0.64
C TYR A 125 6.08 -3.92 0.25
N LEU A 126 6.08 -4.39 -0.99
CA LEU A 126 7.02 -5.41 -1.45
C LEU A 126 8.46 -4.90 -1.49
N THR A 127 8.69 -3.71 -2.04
CA THR A 127 10.03 -3.10 -2.06
C THR A 127 10.48 -2.75 -0.64
N GLY A 128 9.57 -2.25 0.20
CA GLY A 128 9.81 -2.02 1.62
C GLY A 128 10.27 -3.28 2.34
N SER A 129 9.62 -4.43 2.11
CA SER A 129 10.02 -5.71 2.70
C SER A 129 11.44 -6.11 2.30
N VAL A 130 11.79 -5.94 1.03
CA VAL A 130 13.14 -6.25 0.53
C VAL A 130 14.17 -5.31 1.15
N ILE A 131 13.90 -4.00 1.17
CA ILE A 131 14.80 -3.00 1.74
C ILE A 131 14.99 -3.23 3.25
N ALA A 132 13.93 -3.61 3.96
CA ALA A 132 14.01 -3.91 5.39
C ALA A 132 14.99 -5.05 5.69
N LEU A 133 15.03 -6.08 4.83
CA LEU A 133 15.92 -7.22 4.98
C LEU A 133 17.32 -6.98 4.38
N ILE A 134 17.41 -6.16 3.32
CA ILE A 134 18.62 -5.86 2.57
C ILE A 134 18.68 -4.34 2.34
N PRO A 135 19.21 -3.57 3.31
CA PRO A 135 19.22 -2.11 3.26
C PRO A 135 19.90 -1.54 2.00
N GLU A 136 20.89 -2.25 1.43
CA GLU A 136 21.60 -1.88 0.21
C GLU A 136 20.67 -1.85 -1.02
N ALA A 137 19.51 -2.51 -0.97
CA ALA A 137 18.52 -2.51 -2.04
C ALA A 137 17.75 -1.18 -2.16
N ILE A 138 18.00 -0.18 -1.30
CA ILE A 138 17.23 1.08 -1.25
C ILE A 138 17.12 1.77 -2.62
N ILE A 139 18.22 1.89 -3.37
CA ILE A 139 18.22 2.56 -4.68
C ILE A 139 17.34 1.80 -5.67
N ILE A 140 17.50 0.48 -5.74
CA ILE A 140 16.73 -0.38 -6.65
C ILE A 140 15.25 -0.36 -6.27
N GLY A 141 14.93 -0.51 -4.98
CA GLY A 141 13.56 -0.47 -4.50
C GLY A 141 12.89 0.88 -4.72
N SER A 142 13.62 1.99 -4.58
CA SER A 142 13.10 3.33 -4.91
C SER A 142 12.76 3.48 -6.40
N ILE A 143 13.58 2.93 -7.30
CA ILE A 143 13.28 2.93 -8.74
C ILE A 143 12.05 2.07 -9.03
N LEU A 144 11.96 0.89 -8.42
CA LEU A 144 10.80 -0.01 -8.58
C LEU A 144 9.50 0.63 -8.09
N ASN A 145 9.53 1.50 -7.07
CA ASN A 145 8.37 2.24 -6.61
C ASN A 145 7.78 3.21 -7.64
N LEU A 146 8.50 3.58 -8.70
CA LEU A 146 7.93 4.31 -9.83
C LEU A 146 6.84 3.50 -10.55
N TYR A 147 6.81 2.17 -10.41
CA TYR A 147 5.75 1.32 -10.95
C TYR A 147 4.37 1.63 -10.35
N VAL A 148 4.31 2.24 -9.16
CA VAL A 148 3.05 2.75 -8.58
C VAL A 148 2.36 3.72 -9.55
N ALA A 149 3.12 4.58 -10.23
CA ALA A 149 2.55 5.51 -11.20
C ALA A 149 1.95 4.79 -12.41
N TYR A 150 2.55 3.69 -12.85
CA TYR A 150 1.98 2.87 -13.92
C TYR A 150 0.67 2.19 -13.48
N LEU A 151 0.61 1.64 -12.27
CA LEU A 151 -0.62 1.06 -11.73
C LEU A 151 -1.74 2.09 -11.63
N VAL A 152 -1.44 3.26 -11.07
CA VAL A 152 -2.39 4.38 -10.97
C VAL A 152 -2.85 4.84 -12.35
N TRP A 153 -1.93 4.98 -13.31
CA TRP A 153 -2.25 5.35 -14.68
C TRP A 153 -3.26 4.39 -15.30
N LEU A 154 -3.05 3.08 -15.14
CA LEU A 154 -3.97 2.05 -15.64
C LEU A 154 -5.32 2.11 -14.92
N ALA A 155 -5.33 2.25 -13.60
CA ALA A 155 -6.57 2.37 -12.81
C ALA A 155 -7.43 3.56 -13.29
N LEU A 156 -6.84 4.75 -13.43
CA LEU A 156 -7.54 5.94 -13.91
C LEU A 156 -8.02 5.82 -15.36
N GLY A 157 -7.44 4.92 -16.15
CA GLY A 157 -7.92 4.61 -17.50
C GLY A 157 -9.29 3.93 -17.53
N HIS A 158 -9.73 3.37 -16.41
CA HIS A 158 -11.03 2.73 -16.24
C HIS A 158 -12.05 3.65 -15.55
N VAL A 159 -11.64 4.87 -15.18
CA VAL A 159 -12.49 5.85 -14.51
C VAL A 159 -13.11 6.79 -15.54
N ASN A 160 -14.44 6.91 -15.50
CA ASN A 160 -15.16 7.82 -16.38
C ASN A 160 -14.87 9.29 -16.02
N ASN A 161 -15.02 10.18 -17.00
CA ASN A 161 -14.80 11.64 -16.88
C ASN A 161 -13.35 12.07 -16.63
N VAL A 162 -12.38 11.17 -16.76
CA VAL A 162 -10.96 11.54 -16.78
C VAL A 162 -10.57 12.02 -18.18
N THR A 163 -10.36 13.33 -18.34
CA THR A 163 -9.79 13.88 -19.58
C THR A 163 -8.35 13.41 -19.77
N LYS A 164 -7.84 13.37 -21.02
CA LYS A 164 -6.45 12.97 -21.28
C LYS A 164 -5.43 13.83 -20.52
N GLU A 165 -5.68 15.14 -20.43
CA GLU A 165 -4.85 16.09 -19.70
C GLU A 165 -4.91 15.85 -18.18
N ASN A 166 -6.11 15.71 -17.63
CA ASN A 166 -6.28 15.46 -16.20
C ASN A 166 -5.69 14.11 -15.78
N ARG A 167 -5.70 13.09 -16.67
CA ARG A 167 -5.15 11.77 -16.35
C ARG A 167 -3.69 11.84 -15.92
N VAL A 168 -2.86 12.62 -16.63
CA VAL A 168 -1.43 12.76 -16.32
C VAL A 168 -1.25 13.39 -14.94
N TRP A 169 -1.94 14.51 -14.69
CA TRP A 169 -1.87 15.22 -13.41
C TRP A 169 -2.39 14.40 -12.24
N LEU A 170 -3.52 13.72 -12.42
CA LEU A 170 -4.11 12.84 -11.42
C LEU A 170 -3.22 11.63 -11.14
N THR A 171 -2.60 11.04 -12.16
CA THR A 171 -1.63 9.97 -11.96
C THR A 171 -0.45 10.44 -11.13
N ALA A 172 0.14 11.60 -11.46
CA ALA A 172 1.26 12.15 -10.70
C ALA A 172 0.86 12.43 -9.24
N LEU A 173 -0.27 13.13 -9.03
CA LEU A 173 -0.81 13.43 -7.71
C LEU A 173 -1.05 12.16 -6.88
N SER A 174 -1.76 11.19 -7.44
CA SER A 174 -2.07 9.93 -6.78
C SER A 174 -0.82 9.13 -6.43
N SER A 175 0.16 9.08 -7.32
CA SER A 175 1.43 8.39 -7.07
C SER A 175 2.20 9.03 -5.92
N ILE A 176 2.29 10.37 -5.91
CA ILE A 176 2.94 11.14 -4.84
C ILE A 176 2.23 10.89 -3.51
N VAL A 177 0.90 10.96 -3.48
CA VAL A 177 0.11 10.72 -2.27
C VAL A 177 0.32 9.30 -1.74
N ILE A 178 0.23 8.29 -2.61
CA ILE A 178 0.38 6.87 -2.26
C ILE A 178 1.79 6.55 -1.73
N LEU A 179 2.82 7.17 -2.31
CA LEU A 179 4.21 6.92 -1.92
C LEU A 179 4.65 7.74 -0.70
N LEU A 180 4.25 9.02 -0.61
CA LEU A 180 4.78 9.92 0.41
C LEU A 180 3.98 9.88 1.71
N ILE A 181 2.64 9.88 1.67
CA ILE A 181 1.85 9.99 2.90
C ILE A 181 2.17 8.85 3.87
N PRO A 182 2.17 7.56 3.48
CA PRO A 182 2.46 6.48 4.42
C PRO A 182 3.86 6.54 5.02
N VAL A 183 4.86 6.91 4.21
CA VAL A 183 6.24 7.07 4.67
C VAL A 183 6.36 8.24 5.65
N LEU A 184 5.70 9.38 5.40
CA LEU A 184 5.74 10.52 6.31
C LEU A 184 5.12 10.20 7.67
N ILE A 185 3.99 9.48 7.69
CA ILE A 185 3.35 9.07 8.94
C ILE A 185 4.21 8.05 9.70
N ASP A 186 4.79 7.06 9.01
CA ASP A 186 5.73 6.10 9.61
C ASP A 186 6.94 6.81 10.24
N ARG A 187 7.58 7.73 9.51
CA ARG A 187 8.72 8.51 10.02
C ARG A 187 8.34 9.37 11.23
N LEU A 188 7.18 10.00 11.20
CA LEU A 188 6.65 10.77 12.34
C LEU A 188 6.47 9.88 13.57
N PHE A 189 5.89 8.69 13.39
CA PHE A 189 5.62 7.74 14.48
C PHE A 189 6.92 7.22 15.10
N ILE A 190 7.88 6.81 14.27
CA ILE A 190 9.20 6.39 14.74
C ILE A 190 9.90 7.53 15.48
N PHE A 191 9.84 8.76 14.95
CA PHE A 191 10.44 9.93 15.61
C PHE A 191 9.84 10.18 17.00
N ILE A 192 8.51 10.19 17.13
CA ILE A 192 7.82 10.34 18.43
C ILE A 192 8.22 9.20 19.39
N SER A 193 8.36 7.98 18.86
CA SER A 193 8.74 6.82 19.66
C SER A 193 10.15 6.94 20.26
N ASN A 194 11.06 7.66 19.61
CA ASN A 194 12.42 7.88 20.06
C ASN A 194 12.53 9.04 21.07
N LEU A 195 11.57 9.98 21.06
CA LEU A 195 11.49 11.09 22.04
C LEU A 195 10.94 10.66 23.40
N THR A 196 10.34 9.48 23.50
CA THR A 196 9.67 8.96 24.71
C THR A 196 10.53 7.97 25.49
N VAL A 197 11.83 7.94 25.21
CA VAL A 197 12.89 7.20 25.89
C VAL A 197 13.88 8.21 26.47
#